data_AF-A0A7J4UZ42-F1
#
_entry.id   AF-A0A7J4UZ42-F1
#
_cell.length_a   1.000
_cell.length_b   1.000
_cell.length_c   1.000
_cell.angle_alpha   90.00
_cell.angle_beta   90.00
_cell.angle_gamma   90.00
#
_symmetry.space_group_name_H-M   'P 1'
#
loop_
_entity.id
_entity.type
_entity.pdbx_description
1 polymer ?
#
loop_
_entity_poly.entity_id
_entity_poly.type
_entity_poly.pdbx_seq_one_letter_code
_entity_poly.pdbx_strand_id
1 'polypeptide(L)'
;IDIETAKRLGYERDHEGKELTDPDQLLEIKVQDIVVPDSCVDYIINTTRFVDDLLQSFYGFEPFYAVVTKQDLVGHLVVGLAPHTSGGVLARIVGFTGAHVGYAHPFFHAAKRRNCDGDEDSIIMLMDCLLNFSRSFLPEKRGGLMDAPLVLTTRL
;
A
#
# COMPACT_ATOMS: atom_id res chain seq x y z
N ILE A 1 -5.90 6.10 13.38
CA ILE A 1 -6.58 7.14 12.57
C ILE A 1 -7.76 7.67 13.37
N ASP A 2 -8.28 8.86 13.09
CA ASP A 2 -9.51 9.35 13.73
C ASP A 2 -10.78 8.77 13.08
N ILE A 3 -11.92 8.96 13.74
CA ILE A 3 -13.24 8.47 13.31
C ILE A 3 -13.63 9.06 11.96
N GLU A 4 -13.38 10.35 11.73
CA GLU A 4 -13.76 11.01 10.47
C GLU A 4 -13.00 10.42 9.28
N THR A 5 -11.71 10.16 9.45
CA THR A 5 -10.87 9.48 8.45
C THR A 5 -11.35 8.05 8.21
N ALA A 6 -11.67 7.30 9.28
CA ALA A 6 -12.22 5.95 9.14
C ALA A 6 -13.53 5.95 8.35
N LYS A 7 -14.46 6.87 8.66
CA LYS A 7 -15.72 7.05 7.92
C LYS A 7 -15.47 7.42 6.46
N ARG A 8 -14.55 8.35 6.17
CA ARG A 8 -14.15 8.72 4.80
C ARG A 8 -13.59 7.54 4.01
N LEU A 9 -12.91 6.60 4.67
CA LEU A 9 -12.41 5.35 4.08
C LEU A 9 -13.51 4.29 3.89
N GLY A 10 -14.73 4.54 4.38
CA GLY A 10 -15.89 3.67 4.27
C GLY A 10 -16.06 2.71 5.44
N TYR A 11 -15.48 2.99 6.60
CA TYR A 11 -15.74 2.28 7.86
C TYR A 11 -16.86 2.99 8.63
N GLU A 12 -18.09 2.50 8.46
CA GLU A 12 -19.29 3.13 9.04
C GLU A 12 -19.79 2.43 10.31
N ARG A 13 -19.50 1.13 10.42
CA ARG A 13 -19.98 0.27 11.50
C ARG A 13 -18.84 -0.59 12.06
N ASP A 14 -18.94 -0.90 13.34
CA ASP A 14 -18.06 -1.85 14.01
C ASP A 14 -18.40 -3.31 13.69
N HIS A 15 -17.61 -4.23 14.22
CA HIS A 15 -17.79 -5.68 14.02
C HIS A 15 -19.14 -6.22 14.56
N GLU A 16 -19.83 -5.50 15.45
CA GLU A 16 -21.17 -5.85 15.95
C GLU A 16 -22.29 -5.19 15.13
N GLY A 17 -21.93 -4.39 14.12
CA GLY A 17 -22.87 -3.65 13.27
C GLY A 17 -23.37 -2.34 13.86
N LYS A 18 -22.80 -1.86 14.98
CA LYS A 18 -23.13 -0.56 15.58
C LYS A 18 -22.44 0.56 14.81
N GLU A 19 -23.03 1.75 14.79
CA GLU A 19 -22.41 2.91 14.14
C GLU A 19 -21.06 3.26 14.78
N LEU A 20 -20.10 3.66 13.95
CA LEU A 20 -18.79 4.11 14.42
C LEU A 20 -18.91 5.50 15.05
N THR A 21 -18.78 5.57 16.36
CA THR A 21 -18.89 6.80 17.17
C THR A 21 -17.75 6.95 18.18
N ASP A 22 -17.02 5.88 18.47
CA ASP A 22 -15.99 5.83 19.51
C ASP A 22 -14.66 5.30 18.91
N PRO A 23 -13.51 5.94 19.19
CA PRO A 23 -12.22 5.50 18.67
C PRO A 23 -11.77 4.11 19.16
N ASP A 24 -12.31 3.61 20.26
CA ASP A 24 -11.98 2.30 20.84
C ASP A 24 -12.85 1.17 20.27
N GLN A 25 -13.77 1.47 19.35
CA GLN A 25 -14.56 0.44 18.66
C GLN A 25 -13.68 -0.43 17.76
N LEU A 26 -13.89 -1.75 17.88
CA LEU A 26 -13.23 -2.73 17.02
C LEU A 26 -13.89 -2.77 15.63
N LEU A 27 -13.12 -2.37 14.62
CA LEU A 27 -13.51 -2.40 13.21
C LEU A 27 -13.00 -3.66 12.51
N GLU A 28 -13.79 -4.22 11.60
CA GLU A 28 -13.36 -5.27 10.67
C GLU A 28 -12.55 -4.64 9.52
N ILE A 29 -11.28 -5.04 9.35
CA ILE A 29 -10.43 -4.53 8.27
C ILE A 29 -10.95 -4.96 6.90
N LYS A 30 -11.03 -4.02 5.95
CA LYS A 30 -11.42 -4.35 4.57
C LYS A 30 -10.31 -5.15 3.87
N VAL A 31 -10.71 -6.00 2.93
CA VAL A 31 -9.85 -7.04 2.31
C VAL A 31 -8.53 -6.51 1.73
N GLN A 32 -8.52 -5.32 1.13
CA GLN A 32 -7.32 -4.72 0.51
C GLN A 32 -6.80 -3.51 1.29
N ASP A 33 -7.25 -3.32 2.53
CA ASP A 33 -6.72 -2.28 3.41
C ASP A 33 -5.55 -2.83 4.23
N ILE A 34 -4.51 -2.02 4.42
CA ILE A 34 -3.28 -2.40 5.12
C ILE A 34 -2.88 -1.38 6.19
N VAL A 35 -2.21 -1.86 7.23
CA VAL A 35 -1.57 -1.06 8.27
C VAL A 35 -0.06 -1.22 8.13
N VAL A 36 0.63 -0.10 7.97
CA VAL A 36 2.05 -0.05 7.60
C VAL A 36 2.92 0.21 8.85
N PRO A 37 4.08 -0.44 9.01
CA PRO A 37 4.95 -0.17 10.15
C PRO A 37 5.56 1.24 10.07
N ASP A 38 5.65 1.92 11.21
CA ASP A 38 6.22 3.27 11.32
C ASP A 38 7.67 3.31 10.80
N SER A 39 8.40 2.19 10.87
CA SER A 39 9.79 2.08 10.43
C SER A 39 10.02 2.28 8.92
N CYS A 40 8.99 2.19 8.07
CA CYS A 40 9.15 2.46 6.63
C CYS A 40 8.45 3.74 6.15
N VAL A 41 7.79 4.48 7.04
CA VAL A 41 7.03 5.69 6.71
C VAL A 41 7.90 6.75 6.05
N ASP A 42 9.07 7.05 6.61
CA ASP A 42 9.98 8.06 6.04
C ASP A 42 10.41 7.70 4.62
N TYR A 43 10.61 6.41 4.35
CA TYR A 43 10.94 5.92 3.01
C TYR A 43 9.77 6.15 2.05
N ILE A 44 8.54 5.78 2.46
CA ILE A 44 7.34 5.99 1.65
C ILE A 44 7.14 7.48 1.33
N ILE A 45 7.29 8.37 2.32
CA ILE A 45 7.18 9.82 2.10
C ILE A 45 8.22 10.29 1.09
N ASN A 46 9.47 9.84 1.18
CA ASN A 46 10.50 10.21 0.22
C ASN A 46 10.16 9.72 -1.20
N THR A 47 9.59 8.52 -1.35
CA THR A 47 9.10 8.04 -2.65
C THR A 47 7.97 8.92 -3.19
N THR A 48 7.03 9.37 -2.35
CA THR A 48 5.96 10.27 -2.80
C THR A 48 6.49 11.62 -3.29
N ARG A 49 7.48 12.19 -2.60
CA ARG A 49 8.15 13.44 -3.00
C ARG A 49 8.90 13.26 -4.32
N PHE A 50 9.59 12.15 -4.48
CA PHE A 50 10.25 11.82 -5.75
C PHE A 50 9.24 11.76 -6.91
N VAL A 51 8.09 11.12 -6.71
CA VAL A 51 7.04 11.07 -7.76
C VAL A 51 6.49 12.45 -8.07
N ASP A 52 6.25 13.27 -7.06
CA ASP A 52 5.76 14.65 -7.26
C ASP A 52 6.80 15.52 -8.00
N ASP A 53 8.07 15.45 -7.60
CA ASP A 53 9.16 16.15 -8.27
C ASP A 53 9.31 15.68 -9.73
N LEU A 54 9.15 14.38 -9.98
CA LEU A 54 9.17 13.80 -11.33
C LEU A 54 7.99 14.31 -12.16
N LEU A 55 6.77 14.35 -11.61
CA LEU A 55 5.60 14.88 -12.29
C LEU A 55 5.77 16.36 -12.66
N GLN A 56 6.24 17.18 -11.73
CA GLN A 56 6.42 18.61 -11.97
C GLN A 56 7.60 18.90 -12.90
N SER A 57 8.77 18.36 -12.58
CA SER A 57 10.02 18.76 -13.23
C SER A 57 10.23 18.09 -14.59
N PHE A 58 9.79 16.84 -14.74
CA PHE A 58 10.00 16.07 -15.96
C PHE A 58 8.76 16.04 -16.85
N TYR A 59 7.57 15.84 -16.27
CA TYR A 59 6.34 15.70 -17.04
C TYR A 59 5.51 17.00 -17.15
N GLY A 60 5.78 18.02 -16.34
CA GLY A 60 5.04 19.29 -16.34
C GLY A 60 3.61 19.21 -15.79
N PHE A 61 3.32 18.24 -14.93
CA PHE A 61 2.04 18.09 -14.23
C PHE A 61 2.11 18.62 -12.79
N GLU A 62 0.94 18.90 -12.21
CA GLU A 62 0.82 19.18 -10.77
C GLU A 62 1.23 17.96 -9.91
N PRO A 63 1.66 18.18 -8.66
CA PRO A 63 2.02 17.09 -7.76
C PRO A 63 0.78 16.21 -7.46
N PHE A 64 1.00 14.91 -7.33
CA PHE A 64 -0.08 13.94 -7.13
C PHE A 64 -0.31 13.62 -5.64
N TYR A 65 0.78 13.45 -4.88
CA TYR A 65 0.70 13.04 -3.47
C TYR A 65 0.61 14.23 -2.53
N ALA A 66 1.49 15.22 -2.68
CA ALA A 66 1.60 16.39 -1.81
C ALA A 66 1.66 16.03 -0.30
N VAL A 67 2.31 14.90 0.01
CA VAL A 67 2.39 14.34 1.37
C VAL A 67 3.42 15.10 2.21
N VAL A 68 2.98 15.60 3.37
CA VAL A 68 3.84 16.31 4.33
C VAL A 68 4.06 15.48 5.59
N THR A 69 3.01 14.81 6.05
CA THR A 69 2.96 14.00 7.27
C THR A 69 2.57 12.56 6.95
N LYS A 70 2.84 11.64 7.88
CA LYS A 70 2.43 10.24 7.68
C LYS A 70 0.92 10.07 7.56
N GLN A 71 0.14 10.94 8.21
CA GLN A 71 -1.32 10.92 8.12
C GLN A 71 -1.81 11.18 6.70
N ASP A 72 -1.08 11.95 5.90
CA ASP A 72 -1.44 12.25 4.51
C ASP A 72 -1.34 11.01 3.61
N LEU A 73 -0.56 9.99 4.00
CA LEU A 73 -0.48 8.72 3.27
C LEU A 73 -1.77 7.88 3.37
N VAL A 74 -2.63 8.15 4.35
CA VAL A 74 -3.86 7.39 4.56
C VAL A 74 -4.83 7.59 3.39
N GLY A 75 -5.21 6.48 2.77
CA GLY A 75 -6.09 6.45 1.59
C GLY A 75 -5.32 6.33 0.27
N HIS A 76 -4.01 6.58 0.24
CA HIS A 76 -3.22 6.33 -0.96
C HIS A 76 -3.07 4.84 -1.23
N LEU A 77 -2.97 4.53 -2.52
CA LEU A 77 -2.88 3.17 -3.01
C LEU A 77 -1.42 2.74 -3.19
N VAL A 78 -1.20 1.46 -2.91
CA VAL A 78 0.08 0.78 -3.03
C VAL A 78 -0.09 -0.55 -3.75
N VAL A 79 1.00 -1.06 -4.30
CA VAL A 79 1.11 -2.41 -4.81
C VAL A 79 1.86 -3.24 -3.78
N GLY A 80 1.19 -4.25 -3.22
CA GLY A 80 1.88 -5.32 -2.51
C GLY A 80 2.47 -6.30 -3.51
N LEU A 81 3.74 -6.65 -3.37
CA LEU A 81 4.40 -7.63 -4.22
C LEU A 81 5.28 -8.56 -3.39
N ALA A 82 4.94 -9.84 -3.44
CA ALA A 82 5.69 -10.87 -2.76
C ALA A 82 6.92 -11.29 -3.59
N PRO A 83 8.07 -11.54 -2.94
CA PRO A 83 9.17 -12.27 -3.56
C PRO A 83 8.72 -13.55 -4.28
N HIS A 84 9.41 -13.89 -5.37
CA HIS A 84 9.14 -15.01 -6.27
C HIS A 84 7.78 -14.97 -6.97
N THR A 85 7.13 -13.80 -6.98
CA THR A 85 5.88 -13.58 -7.73
C THR A 85 6.02 -12.42 -8.70
N SER A 86 5.09 -12.31 -9.65
CA SER A 86 5.02 -11.18 -10.59
C SER A 86 3.64 -10.56 -10.70
N GLY A 87 2.73 -11.00 -9.82
CA GLY A 87 1.38 -10.47 -9.68
C GLY A 87 1.31 -9.56 -8.46
N GLY A 88 1.34 -8.25 -8.69
CA GLY A 88 1.09 -7.28 -7.64
C GLY A 88 -0.38 -7.30 -7.23
N VAL A 89 -0.65 -7.00 -5.97
CA VAL A 89 -2.02 -6.85 -5.46
C VAL A 89 -2.20 -5.42 -4.97
N LEU A 90 -3.23 -4.75 -5.48
CA LEU A 90 -3.57 -3.40 -5.06
C LEU A 90 -3.99 -3.41 -3.59
N ALA A 91 -3.48 -2.44 -2.82
CA ALA A 91 -3.85 -2.21 -1.44
C ALA A 91 -4.00 -0.70 -1.17
N ARG A 92 -4.66 -0.37 -0.06
CA ARG A 92 -4.85 1.00 0.43
C ARG A 92 -4.31 1.13 1.84
N ILE A 93 -3.51 2.15 2.10
CA ILE A 93 -2.99 2.43 3.44
C ILE A 93 -4.13 2.98 4.31
N VAL A 94 -4.40 2.35 5.44
CA VAL A 94 -5.43 2.82 6.39
C VAL A 94 -4.89 3.16 7.77
N GLY A 95 -3.60 2.94 8.03
CA GLY A 95 -3.02 3.32 9.30
C GLY A 95 -1.57 2.86 9.43
N PHE A 96 -1.05 3.08 10.64
CA PHE A 96 0.32 2.77 10.99
C PHE A 96 0.39 2.00 12.31
N THR A 97 1.48 1.26 12.49
CA THR A 97 1.78 0.55 13.73
C THR A 97 3.21 0.84 14.19
N GLY A 98 3.42 0.89 15.50
CA GLY A 98 4.76 0.96 16.08
C GLY A 98 5.52 -0.38 16.04
N ALA A 99 4.85 -1.47 15.68
CA ALA A 99 5.51 -2.75 15.45
C ALA A 99 6.33 -2.74 14.15
N HIS A 100 7.37 -3.56 14.06
CA HIS A 100 8.19 -3.72 12.84
C HIS A 100 7.58 -4.71 11.83
N VAL A 101 6.25 -4.83 11.82
CA VAL A 101 5.51 -5.72 10.92
C VAL A 101 4.31 -4.98 10.32
N GLY A 102 3.99 -5.28 9.08
CA GLY A 102 2.74 -4.82 8.46
C GLY A 102 1.58 -5.74 8.81
N TYR A 103 0.37 -5.17 8.91
CA TYR A 103 -0.86 -5.95 9.05
C TYR A 103 -1.75 -5.79 7.83
N ALA A 104 -2.36 -6.87 7.40
CA ALA A 104 -3.36 -6.87 6.33
C ALA A 104 -4.35 -8.02 6.52
N HIS A 105 -5.45 -7.98 5.78
CA HIS A 105 -6.39 -9.09 5.74
C HIS A 105 -5.72 -10.36 5.20
N PRO A 106 -6.03 -11.57 5.72
CA PRO A 106 -5.42 -12.82 5.25
C PRO A 106 -5.55 -13.07 3.74
N PHE A 107 -6.65 -12.66 3.11
CA PHE A 107 -6.81 -12.75 1.65
C PHE A 107 -5.77 -11.93 0.90
N PHE A 108 -5.34 -10.77 1.43
CA PHE A 108 -4.28 -9.98 0.81
C PHE A 108 -2.93 -10.71 0.86
N HIS A 109 -2.61 -11.40 1.97
CA HIS A 109 -1.41 -12.22 2.05
C HIS A 109 -1.49 -13.46 1.15
N ALA A 110 -2.62 -14.17 1.17
CA ALA A 110 -2.83 -15.37 0.36
C ALA A 110 -2.83 -15.06 -1.16
N ALA A 111 -3.44 -13.95 -1.58
CA ALA A 111 -3.44 -13.51 -2.98
C ALA A 111 -2.02 -13.24 -3.51
N LYS A 112 -1.11 -12.84 -2.63
CA LYS A 112 0.32 -12.66 -2.93
C LYS A 112 1.15 -13.92 -2.67
N ARG A 113 0.51 -15.07 -2.43
CA ARG A 113 1.15 -16.37 -2.19
C ARG A 113 2.10 -16.39 -0.99
N ARG A 114 1.77 -15.66 0.08
CA ARG A 114 2.49 -15.68 1.35
C ARG A 114 1.91 -16.75 2.29
N ASN A 115 2.79 -17.45 2.99
CA ASN A 115 2.46 -18.45 4.01
C ASN A 115 2.31 -17.83 5.41
N CYS A 116 2.88 -16.64 5.61
CA CYS A 116 2.89 -15.93 6.90
C CYS A 116 3.63 -16.68 8.02
N ASP A 117 4.69 -17.41 7.69
CA ASP A 117 5.55 -18.18 8.61
C ASP A 117 6.89 -17.46 8.91
N GLY A 118 6.89 -16.12 8.80
CA GLY A 118 8.10 -15.28 8.85
C GLY A 118 8.45 -14.63 7.51
N ASP A 119 7.53 -14.73 6.54
CA ASP A 119 7.65 -14.13 5.22
C ASP A 119 7.82 -12.60 5.22
N GLU A 120 8.63 -12.13 4.28
CA GLU A 120 8.75 -10.71 3.93
C GLU A 120 7.93 -10.37 2.68
N ASP A 121 7.54 -9.11 2.56
CA ASP A 121 6.68 -8.60 1.50
C ASP A 121 7.12 -7.18 1.14
N SER A 122 6.90 -6.77 -0.11
CA SER A 122 7.21 -5.40 -0.55
C SER A 122 5.95 -4.57 -0.74
N ILE A 123 6.08 -3.27 -0.49
CA ILE A 123 5.03 -2.27 -0.73
C ILE A 123 5.63 -1.19 -1.62
N ILE A 124 4.98 -0.92 -2.75
CA ILE A 124 5.41 0.07 -3.74
C ILE A 124 4.28 1.08 -3.90
N MET A 125 4.57 2.38 -3.91
CA MET A 125 3.54 3.39 -4.17
C MET A 125 2.95 3.19 -5.58
N LEU A 126 1.62 3.23 -5.73
CA LEU A 126 0.99 2.87 -7.00
C LEU A 126 1.46 3.75 -8.15
N MET A 127 1.54 5.07 -7.96
CA MET A 127 1.94 5.99 -9.03
C MET A 127 3.42 5.81 -9.40
N ASP A 128 4.28 5.55 -8.41
CA ASP A 128 5.69 5.20 -8.64
C ASP A 128 5.80 3.94 -9.50
N CYS A 129 5.06 2.89 -9.15
CA CYS A 129 5.00 1.66 -9.91
C CYS A 129 4.52 1.89 -11.35
N LEU A 130 3.57 2.79 -11.59
CA LEU A 130 3.03 3.05 -12.94
C LEU A 130 3.98 3.88 -13.81
N LEU A 131 4.66 4.87 -13.22
CA LEU A 131 5.55 5.78 -13.95
C LEU A 131 6.93 5.17 -14.20
N ASN A 132 7.47 4.47 -13.22
CA ASN A 132 8.90 4.13 -13.19
C ASN A 132 9.19 2.65 -13.49
N PHE A 133 8.16 1.82 -13.63
CA PHE A 133 8.32 0.46 -14.09
C PHE A 133 8.38 0.39 -15.62
N SER A 134 9.37 -0.32 -16.15
CA SER A 134 9.38 -0.74 -17.54
C SER A 134 9.95 -2.14 -17.69
N ARG A 135 9.32 -2.95 -18.56
CA ARG A 135 9.85 -4.26 -18.95
C ARG A 135 11.24 -4.17 -19.59
N SER A 136 11.61 -3.02 -20.15
CA SER A 136 12.94 -2.79 -20.73
C SER A 136 14.06 -2.80 -19.69
N PHE A 137 13.75 -2.62 -18.41
CA PHE A 137 14.73 -2.66 -17.32
C PHE A 137 14.87 -4.05 -16.69
N LEU A 138 14.04 -5.01 -17.11
CA LEU A 138 14.08 -6.36 -16.57
C LEU A 138 15.31 -7.11 -17.08
N PRO A 139 16.00 -7.90 -16.22
CA PRO A 139 17.10 -8.73 -16.63
C PRO A 139 16.68 -9.72 -17.73
N GLU A 140 17.48 -9.85 -18.79
CA GLU A 140 17.25 -10.82 -19.86
C GLU A 140 17.49 -12.28 -19.41
N LYS A 141 18.26 -12.47 -18.33
CA LYS A 141 18.66 -13.79 -17.80
C LYS A 141 18.02 -14.08 -16.43
N ARG A 142 18.51 -15.12 -15.73
CA ARG A 142 17.91 -15.75 -14.54
C ARG A 142 17.24 -14.75 -13.59
N GLY A 143 15.99 -15.04 -13.27
CA GLY A 143 15.20 -14.33 -12.27
C GLY A 143 14.51 -13.06 -12.77
N GLY A 144 14.78 -12.59 -13.99
CA GLY A 144 14.41 -11.23 -14.39
C GLY A 144 12.93 -10.88 -14.49
N LEU A 145 12.02 -11.87 -14.49
CA LEU A 145 10.58 -11.64 -14.50
C LEU A 145 9.92 -11.76 -13.11
N MET A 146 10.60 -12.39 -12.15
CA MET A 146 10.11 -12.47 -10.78
C MET A 146 10.45 -11.17 -10.06
N ASP A 147 9.68 -10.84 -9.02
CA ASP A 147 9.85 -9.64 -8.19
C ASP A 147 9.58 -8.33 -8.93
N ALA A 148 8.92 -8.42 -10.09
CA ALA A 148 8.44 -7.30 -10.87
C ALA A 148 6.91 -7.32 -10.99
N PRO A 149 6.21 -6.18 -10.86
CA PRO A 149 4.75 -6.11 -10.93
C PRO A 149 4.26 -6.17 -12.39
N LEU A 150 4.37 -7.35 -13.02
CA LEU A 150 4.01 -7.56 -14.43
C LEU A 150 2.50 -7.47 -14.71
N VAL A 151 1.70 -7.75 -13.67
CA VAL A 151 0.24 -7.65 -13.66
C VAL A 151 -0.22 -7.18 -12.29
N LEU A 152 -1.33 -6.43 -12.25
CA LEU A 152 -1.91 -5.90 -11.02
C LEU A 152 -3.32 -6.47 -10.81
N THR A 153 -3.51 -7.18 -9.71
CA THR A 153 -4.82 -7.60 -9.22
C THR A 153 -5.45 -6.44 -8.47
N THR A 154 -6.55 -5.92 -9.00
CA THR A 154 -7.24 -4.75 -8.43
C THR A 154 -8.35 -5.10 -7.45
N ARG A 155 -8.83 -6.35 -7.45
CA ARG A 155 -9.94 -6.81 -6.62
C ARG A 155 -9.68 -8.22 -6.07
N LEU A 156 -9.97 -8.39 -4.78
CA LEU A 156 -10.01 -9.67 -4.08
C LEU A 156 -11.44 -10.01 -3.65
#